data_AF-A0A2W4LER7-F1
#
_entry.id   AF-A0A2W4LER7-F1
#
_cell.length_a   1.000
_cell.length_b   1.000
_cell.length_c   1.000
_cell.angle_alpha   90.00
_cell.angle_beta   90.00
_cell.angle_gamma   90.00
#
_symmetry.space_group_name_H-M   'P 1'
#
loop_
_entity.id
_entity.type
_entity.pdbx_description
1 polymer ?
#
loop_
_entity_poly.entity_id
_entity_poly.type
_entity_poly.pdbx_seq_one_letter_code
_entity_poly.pdbx_strand_id
1 'polypeptide(L)'
;AGGRRGAPAAGPKGLGRARPVGDGCLAVAEGRLGGLRRDRLKQVLAYSTISQYGYMVLLYGMGSSTSNGAAAFYVMAHAVAKSALFMTAGAVTMATGEDRLSKLGGLGRRMPVLAVASAVAAASLAALPLTIGFFKDELFFAAAWEEGSVTTVLAVVAAALTLAYIGRFWVTLFLGAEKGQVTERSVVMVAPVAFLAAVTVVGGLVTEPFARLAASGGEVTAGRPVEVDPGYHLELSPENLMAIAAWTLGGLLLAAPRLTTVLSRTLARAGDLFGPRRGYEAMLHGLDRASAGVHGLEVRDLRSSIAAVLVPAGLLVGLAFAATPTDGAFALGHVSGADWVILPLLGLITVVTLVIARSRSRLAIALALSVVGFALAAVYALIGAPDVALVAVMVETMLALVFVAALARLPQEEPDEDRGSVVRRKRRRRDVVAGSIAGLAAFVTVWGFLSKPAAESVSDDHIRLAPEAHGGDVVTAIVADFRGLDTLVEITVLLVAVIGVATLMRRGKTW
;
A
#
# COMPACT_ATOMS: atom_id res chain seq x y z
N ALA A 1 33.82 -5.86 27.28
CA ALA A 1 33.70 -5.99 25.81
C ALA A 1 32.21 -6.13 25.50
N GLY A 2 31.48 -5.21 24.90
CA GLY A 2 31.77 -4.25 23.84
C GLY A 2 30.43 -4.00 23.13
N GLY A 3 29.45 -3.48 23.87
CA GLY A 3 28.10 -3.23 23.36
C GLY A 3 28.10 -1.97 22.50
N ARG A 4 28.05 -2.15 21.17
CA ARG A 4 27.83 -1.07 20.21
C ARG A 4 26.46 -0.43 20.46
N ARG A 5 26.38 0.56 21.35
CA ARG A 5 25.33 1.57 21.30
C ARG A 5 25.59 2.39 20.03
N GLY A 6 24.60 2.41 19.14
CA GLY A 6 24.68 3.14 17.88
C GLY A 6 25.12 4.59 18.12
N ALA A 7 26.10 5.03 17.36
CA ALA A 7 26.47 6.44 17.32
C ALA A 7 25.23 7.26 16.90
N PRO A 8 24.91 8.38 17.57
CA PRO A 8 23.90 9.29 17.06
C PRO A 8 24.41 9.82 15.72
N ALA A 9 23.65 9.57 14.66
CA ALA A 9 23.96 10.06 13.33
C ALA A 9 24.05 11.60 13.39
N ALA A 10 25.21 12.15 13.07
CA ALA A 10 25.38 13.58 12.89
C ALA A 10 24.34 14.06 11.87
N GLY A 11 23.45 14.97 12.29
CA GLY A 11 22.36 15.47 11.46
C GLY A 11 22.85 16.03 10.12
N PRO A 12 22.21 15.69 8.98
CA PRO A 12 22.67 16.12 7.67
C PRO A 12 22.59 17.64 7.52
N LYS A 13 23.72 18.25 7.11
CA LYS A 13 23.84 19.70 6.88
C LYS A 13 22.98 20.14 5.69
N GLY A 14 22.27 21.27 5.85
CA GLY A 14 21.60 22.02 4.78
C GLY A 14 20.19 21.55 4.44
N LEU A 15 20.04 20.44 3.72
CA LEU A 15 18.72 19.97 3.23
C LEU A 15 17.93 19.16 4.28
N GLY A 16 18.62 18.59 5.26
CA GLY A 16 18.04 17.73 6.29
C GLY A 16 17.32 18.45 7.43
N ARG A 17 17.67 19.72 7.69
CA ARG A 17 17.07 20.55 8.75
C ARG A 17 15.77 21.24 8.31
N ALA A 18 15.68 21.62 7.04
CA ALA A 18 14.52 22.35 6.51
C ALA A 18 13.22 21.53 6.53
N ARG A 19 13.30 20.21 6.33
CA ARG A 19 12.13 19.31 6.37
C ARG A 19 11.48 19.23 7.76
N PRO A 20 12.17 18.84 8.84
CA PRO A 20 11.55 18.74 10.17
C PRO A 20 11.06 20.10 10.70
N VAL A 21 11.75 21.20 10.38
CA VAL A 21 11.27 22.56 10.68
C VAL A 21 9.94 22.86 9.97
N GLY A 22 9.87 22.59 8.66
CA GLY A 22 8.64 22.77 7.88
C GLY A 22 7.49 21.87 8.33
N ASP A 23 7.77 20.59 8.62
CA ASP A 23 6.80 19.62 9.13
C ASP A 23 6.27 20.03 10.51
N GLY A 24 7.15 20.55 11.38
CA GLY A 24 6.78 21.11 12.68
C GLY A 24 5.83 22.30 12.55
N CYS A 25 6.14 23.26 11.68
CA CYS A 25 5.27 24.40 11.39
C CYS A 25 3.90 23.98 10.84
N LEU A 26 3.87 22.97 9.96
CA LEU A 26 2.63 22.41 9.42
C LEU A 26 1.77 21.78 10.52
N ALA A 27 2.38 20.97 11.39
CA ALA A 27 1.71 20.33 12.52
C ALA A 27 1.18 21.36 13.55
N VAL A 28 1.96 22.42 13.81
CA VAL A 28 1.53 23.58 14.60
C VAL A 28 0.25 24.18 14.00
N ALA A 29 0.28 24.52 12.71
CA ALA A 29 -0.85 25.11 12.01
C ALA A 29 -2.08 24.18 12.06
N GLU A 30 -1.92 22.91 11.68
CA GLU A 30 -3.00 21.93 11.63
C GLU A 30 -3.64 21.67 13.00
N GLY A 31 -2.82 21.51 14.04
CA GLY A 31 -3.28 21.31 15.40
C GLY A 31 -4.19 22.44 15.88
N ARG A 32 -3.83 23.69 15.57
CA ARG A 32 -4.60 24.89 15.96
C ARG A 32 -5.89 25.02 15.18
N LEU A 33 -5.78 24.81 13.86
CA LEU A 33 -6.87 24.83 12.90
C LEU A 33 -7.98 23.85 13.27
N GLY A 34 -7.59 22.61 13.55
CA GLY A 34 -8.54 21.56 13.90
C GLY A 34 -9.14 21.75 15.29
N GLY A 35 -8.36 22.22 16.27
CA GLY A 35 -8.78 22.36 17.67
C GLY A 35 -9.85 23.42 17.90
N LEU A 36 -9.78 24.56 17.21
CA LEU A 36 -10.76 25.65 17.34
C LEU A 36 -12.19 25.28 16.93
N ARG A 37 -12.36 24.20 16.16
CA ARG A 37 -13.67 23.71 15.69
C ARG A 37 -14.30 22.65 16.58
N ARG A 38 -13.51 22.04 17.48
CA ARG A 38 -13.98 20.87 18.21
C ARG A 38 -14.85 21.30 19.37
N ASP A 39 -16.04 20.76 19.41
CA ASP A 39 -16.94 20.95 20.54
C ASP A 39 -16.62 19.97 21.68
N ARG A 40 -16.06 18.79 21.36
CA ARG A 40 -15.74 17.79 22.38
C ARG A 40 -14.46 18.12 23.14
N LEU A 41 -14.51 18.13 24.47
CA LEU A 41 -13.39 18.50 25.36
C LEU A 41 -12.08 17.79 24.99
N LYS A 42 -12.12 16.44 24.91
CA LYS A 42 -10.92 15.63 24.59
C LYS A 42 -10.39 15.88 23.18
N GLN A 43 -11.26 16.24 22.23
CA GLN A 43 -10.82 16.55 20.86
C GLN A 43 -10.11 17.91 20.80
N VAL A 44 -10.61 18.94 21.50
CA VAL A 44 -9.90 20.22 21.64
C VAL A 44 -8.49 20.00 22.23
N LEU A 45 -8.40 19.14 23.25
CA LEU A 45 -7.13 18.79 23.86
C LEU A 45 -6.22 17.96 22.93
N ALA A 46 -6.76 17.02 22.17
CA ALA A 46 -5.98 16.22 21.22
C ALA A 46 -5.32 17.11 20.15
N TYR A 47 -6.09 18.02 19.54
CA TYR A 47 -5.59 18.95 18.52
C TYR A 47 -4.55 19.93 19.04
N SER A 48 -4.71 20.40 20.27
CA SER A 48 -3.66 21.20 20.91
C SER A 48 -2.40 20.38 21.23
N THR A 49 -2.51 19.06 21.43
CA THR A 49 -1.33 18.19 21.57
C THR A 49 -0.59 18.10 20.24
N ILE A 50 -1.30 17.95 19.11
CA ILE A 50 -0.69 17.95 17.77
C ILE A 50 0.10 19.23 17.53
N SER A 51 -0.48 20.40 17.89
CA SER A 51 0.25 21.66 17.75
C SER A 51 1.47 21.74 18.67
N GLN A 52 1.43 21.13 19.85
CA GLN A 52 2.52 21.20 20.81
C GLN A 52 3.66 20.23 20.46
N TYR A 53 3.33 19.07 19.92
CA TYR A 53 4.31 18.20 19.26
C TYR A 53 4.93 18.88 18.04
N GLY A 54 4.18 19.68 17.28
CA GLY A 54 4.74 20.50 16.20
C GLY A 54 5.87 21.43 16.68
N TYR A 55 5.75 22.03 17.87
CA TYR A 55 6.85 22.81 18.48
C TYR A 55 8.04 21.95 18.86
N MET A 56 7.82 20.75 19.38
CA MET A 56 8.91 19.83 19.74
C MET A 56 9.65 19.36 18.49
N VAL A 57 8.93 19.04 17.41
CA VAL A 57 9.52 18.67 16.12
C VAL A 57 10.30 19.85 15.53
N LEU A 58 9.78 21.07 15.64
CA LEU A 58 10.49 22.29 15.25
C LEU A 58 11.79 22.46 16.05
N LEU A 59 11.73 22.37 17.38
CA LEU A 59 12.89 22.49 18.28
C LEU A 59 13.98 21.44 18.00
N TYR A 60 13.59 20.17 17.86
CA TYR A 60 14.56 19.12 17.49
C TYR A 60 15.07 19.28 16.05
N GLY A 61 14.24 19.81 15.14
CA GLY A 61 14.60 20.06 13.74
C GLY A 61 15.69 21.13 13.56
N MET A 62 15.71 22.15 14.42
CA MET A 62 16.76 23.18 14.45
C MET A 62 18.15 22.58 14.76
N GLY A 63 18.20 21.59 15.66
CA GLY A 63 19.39 20.78 15.96
C GLY A 63 20.56 21.55 16.57
N SER A 64 20.32 22.72 17.18
CA SER A 64 21.30 23.41 18.02
C SER A 64 21.34 22.80 19.42
N SER A 65 22.38 23.10 20.22
CA SER A 65 22.40 22.65 21.62
C SER A 65 21.24 23.29 22.41
N THR A 66 21.03 24.59 22.20
CA THR A 66 19.94 25.38 22.79
C THR A 66 18.57 24.80 22.46
N SER A 67 18.33 24.45 21.19
CA SER A 67 17.03 23.92 20.74
C SER A 67 16.74 22.51 21.27
N ASN A 68 17.75 21.65 21.40
CA ASN A 68 17.57 20.31 21.93
C ASN A 68 17.27 20.32 23.45
N GLY A 69 17.95 21.19 24.21
CA GLY A 69 17.64 21.41 25.62
C GLY A 69 16.24 22.00 25.81
N ALA A 70 15.89 23.01 25.00
CA ALA A 70 14.56 23.59 24.96
C ALA A 70 13.48 22.54 24.63
N ALA A 71 13.73 21.65 23.65
CA ALA A 71 12.79 20.59 23.27
C ALA A 71 12.53 19.61 24.42
N ALA A 72 13.59 19.16 25.11
CA ALA A 72 13.48 18.26 26.26
C ALA A 72 12.69 18.90 27.40
N PHE A 73 12.97 20.18 27.70
CA PHE A 73 12.21 20.94 28.68
C PHE A 73 10.74 21.10 28.26
N TYR A 74 10.50 21.39 26.97
CA TYR A 74 9.16 21.55 26.39
C TYR A 74 8.32 20.29 26.54
N VAL A 75 8.89 19.10 26.25
CA VAL A 75 8.24 17.80 26.42
C VAL A 75 7.76 17.61 27.86
N MET A 76 8.64 17.86 28.83
CA MET A 76 8.35 17.63 30.24
C MET A 76 7.28 18.60 30.76
N ALA A 77 7.44 19.90 30.54
CA ALA A 77 6.48 20.92 30.96
C ALA A 77 5.11 20.70 30.28
N HIS A 78 5.11 20.36 28.98
CA HIS A 78 3.90 20.04 28.24
C HIS A 78 3.21 18.79 28.82
N ALA A 79 3.94 17.72 29.09
CA ALA A 79 3.37 16.47 29.60
C ALA A 79 2.62 16.65 30.92
N VAL A 80 3.18 17.41 31.86
CA VAL A 80 2.54 17.73 33.15
C VAL A 80 1.25 18.52 32.94
N ALA A 81 1.32 19.65 32.23
CA ALA A 81 0.17 20.52 31.98
C ALA A 81 -0.94 19.79 31.21
N LYS A 82 -0.56 19.00 30.20
CA LYS A 82 -1.50 18.31 29.32
C LYS A 82 -2.21 17.17 30.02
N SER A 83 -1.49 16.42 30.86
CA SER A 83 -2.06 15.35 31.68
C SER A 83 -3.12 15.91 32.63
N ALA A 84 -2.83 17.01 33.31
CA ALA A 84 -3.80 17.70 34.18
C ALA A 84 -5.05 18.16 33.43
N LEU A 85 -4.91 18.70 32.22
CA LEU A 85 -6.03 19.15 31.39
C LEU A 85 -6.89 17.99 30.87
N PHE A 86 -6.28 16.87 30.45
CA PHE A 86 -7.04 15.68 30.05
C PHE A 86 -7.77 15.03 31.23
N MET A 87 -7.13 14.98 32.40
CA MET A 87 -7.77 14.54 33.64
C MET A 87 -8.92 15.48 34.04
N THR A 88 -8.77 16.80 33.82
CA THR A 88 -9.85 17.78 34.01
C THR A 88 -11.04 17.48 33.09
N ALA A 89 -10.80 17.25 31.80
CA ALA A 89 -11.87 16.86 30.87
C ALA A 89 -12.56 15.55 31.30
N GLY A 90 -11.79 14.57 31.78
CA GLY A 90 -12.33 13.32 32.32
C GLY A 90 -13.18 13.52 33.58
N ALA A 91 -12.69 14.31 34.54
CA ALA A 91 -13.40 14.63 35.77
C ALA A 91 -14.71 15.39 35.49
N VAL A 92 -14.72 16.35 34.56
CA VAL A 92 -15.93 17.08 34.18
C VAL A 92 -16.94 16.17 33.47
N THR A 93 -16.48 15.33 32.53
CA THR A 93 -17.39 14.42 31.82
C THR A 93 -18.00 13.37 32.76
N MET A 94 -17.24 12.84 33.71
CA MET A 94 -17.79 11.96 34.75
C MET A 94 -18.80 12.68 35.65
N ALA A 95 -18.50 13.91 36.05
CA ALA A 95 -19.33 14.67 36.97
C ALA A 95 -20.65 15.18 36.35
N THR A 96 -20.66 15.44 35.04
CA THR A 96 -21.80 16.06 34.33
C THR A 96 -22.49 15.15 33.30
N GLY A 97 -21.87 14.04 32.93
CA GLY A 97 -22.34 13.16 31.85
C GLY A 97 -22.20 13.75 30.44
N GLU A 98 -21.57 14.92 30.28
CA GLU A 98 -21.46 15.62 28.99
C GLU A 98 -20.00 15.86 28.60
N ASP A 99 -19.70 15.72 27.31
CA ASP A 99 -18.35 15.89 26.76
C ASP A 99 -18.24 17.07 25.78
N ARG A 100 -19.35 17.77 25.51
CA ARG A 100 -19.43 18.94 24.64
C ARG A 100 -19.29 20.26 25.39
N LEU A 101 -18.29 21.04 24.99
CA LEU A 101 -17.98 22.37 25.52
C LEU A 101 -19.15 23.34 25.36
N SER A 102 -19.92 23.26 24.27
CA SER A 102 -21.11 24.10 24.01
C SER A 102 -22.22 23.97 25.06
N LYS A 103 -22.27 22.82 25.76
CA LYS A 103 -23.28 22.49 26.75
C LYS A 103 -22.81 22.62 28.20
N LEU A 104 -21.55 22.99 28.39
CA LEU A 104 -20.93 23.17 29.70
C LEU A 104 -20.67 24.66 29.94
N GLY A 105 -20.64 25.06 31.21
CA GLY A 105 -20.39 26.45 31.60
C GLY A 105 -20.61 26.68 33.09
N GLY A 106 -19.94 27.68 33.66
CA GLY A 106 -20.11 28.10 35.05
C GLY A 106 -19.74 27.04 36.10
N LEU A 107 -19.02 25.97 35.73
CA LEU A 107 -18.72 24.86 36.64
C LEU A 107 -17.79 25.24 37.80
N GLY A 108 -17.12 26.39 37.75
CA GLY A 108 -16.18 26.84 38.78
C GLY A 108 -16.82 26.99 40.15
N ARG A 109 -18.12 27.32 40.21
CA ARG A 109 -18.89 27.41 41.47
C ARG A 109 -19.15 26.03 42.09
N ARG A 110 -19.27 25.00 41.26
CA ARG A 110 -19.60 23.62 41.69
C ARG A 110 -18.36 22.77 41.94
N MET A 111 -17.27 23.05 41.23
CA MET A 111 -16.01 22.31 41.28
C MET A 111 -14.80 23.25 41.45
N PRO A 112 -14.72 24.07 42.52
CA PRO A 112 -13.74 25.14 42.66
C PRO A 112 -12.30 24.63 42.68
N VAL A 113 -12.03 23.51 43.36
CA VAL A 113 -10.68 22.91 43.41
C VAL A 113 -10.23 22.49 42.01
N LEU A 114 -11.11 21.85 41.24
CA LEU A 114 -10.82 21.46 39.86
C LEU A 114 -10.62 22.69 38.97
N ALA A 115 -11.43 23.74 39.14
CA ALA A 115 -11.30 24.97 38.39
C ALA A 115 -9.93 25.62 38.62
N VAL A 116 -9.50 25.77 39.89
CA VAL A 116 -8.19 26.36 40.22
C VAL A 116 -7.04 25.49 39.74
N ALA A 117 -7.07 24.18 40.02
CA ALA A 117 -6.00 23.27 39.59
C ALA A 117 -5.86 23.23 38.06
N SER A 118 -6.98 23.16 37.33
CA SER A 118 -6.97 23.21 35.88
C SER A 118 -6.63 24.59 35.31
N ALA A 119 -6.88 25.68 36.05
CA ALA A 119 -6.45 27.03 35.67
C ALA A 119 -4.94 27.13 35.68
N VAL A 120 -4.31 26.59 36.73
CA VAL A 120 -2.84 26.51 36.85
C VAL A 120 -2.25 25.68 35.70
N ALA A 121 -2.86 24.52 35.38
CA ALA A 121 -2.43 23.72 34.23
C ALA A 121 -2.62 24.45 32.89
N ALA A 122 -3.73 25.17 32.71
CA ALA A 122 -3.99 25.99 31.52
C ALA A 122 -2.99 27.15 31.42
N ALA A 123 -2.67 27.80 32.54
CA ALA A 123 -1.65 28.84 32.65
C ALA A 123 -0.27 28.32 32.29
N SER A 124 0.08 27.11 32.73
CA SER A 124 1.32 26.43 32.33
C SER A 124 1.35 26.09 30.84
N LEU A 125 0.22 25.75 30.22
CA LEU A 125 0.20 25.52 28.78
C LEU A 125 0.30 26.83 27.97
N ALA A 126 -0.24 27.92 28.52
CA ALA A 126 -0.18 29.30 28.00
C ALA A 126 1.10 30.06 28.37
N ALA A 127 2.05 29.40 29.04
CA ALA A 127 3.32 29.95 29.48
C ALA A 127 3.21 31.23 30.34
N LEU A 128 2.25 31.27 31.27
CA LEU A 128 2.16 32.38 32.22
C LEU A 128 3.22 32.27 33.32
N PRO A 129 3.68 33.40 33.90
CA PRO A 129 4.64 33.41 35.02
C PRO A 129 4.19 32.55 36.20
N LEU A 130 5.15 32.15 37.05
CA LEU A 130 4.96 31.26 38.21
C LEU A 130 4.60 29.81 37.86
N THR A 131 4.64 29.44 36.58
CA THR A 131 4.47 28.06 36.13
C THR A 131 5.72 27.58 35.41
N ILE A 132 6.01 26.27 35.48
CA ILE A 132 7.07 25.64 34.67
C ILE A 132 6.88 25.88 33.15
N GLY A 133 5.64 26.14 32.74
CA GLY A 133 5.29 26.50 31.38
C GLY A 133 5.88 27.80 30.87
N PHE A 134 6.22 28.74 31.77
CA PHE A 134 6.89 29.99 31.40
C PHE A 134 8.24 29.71 30.73
N PHE A 135 9.09 28.95 31.42
CA PHE A 135 10.43 28.57 30.95
C PHE A 135 10.40 27.72 29.67
N LYS A 136 9.33 26.94 29.47
CA LYS A 136 9.10 26.20 28.22
C LYS A 136 9.07 27.12 27.01
N ASP A 137 8.28 28.21 27.07
CA ASP A 137 8.15 29.12 25.92
C ASP A 137 9.31 30.12 25.87
N GLU A 138 9.90 30.49 27.00
CA GLU A 138 11.14 31.29 27.05
C GLU A 138 12.28 30.60 26.28
N LEU A 139 12.58 29.34 26.62
CA LEU A 139 13.60 28.55 25.92
C LEU A 139 13.25 28.32 24.44
N PHE A 140 11.95 28.18 24.14
CA PHE A 140 11.47 28.09 22.75
C PHE A 140 11.68 29.40 21.98
N PHE A 141 11.43 30.55 22.60
CA PHE A 141 11.64 31.87 21.98
C PHE A 141 13.12 32.16 21.78
N ALA A 142 13.98 31.79 22.73
CA ALA A 142 15.44 31.89 22.57
C ALA A 142 15.90 31.11 21.33
N ALA A 143 15.49 29.84 21.22
CA ALA A 143 15.83 29.00 20.08
C ALA A 143 15.23 29.53 18.76
N ALA A 144 13.99 30.04 18.78
CA ALA A 144 13.35 30.62 17.60
C ALA A 144 14.01 31.91 17.13
N TRP A 145 14.50 32.74 18.06
CA TRP A 145 15.24 33.96 17.79
C TRP A 145 16.57 33.67 17.10
N GLU A 146 17.31 32.66 17.57
CA GLU A 146 18.56 32.20 16.96
C GLU A 146 18.36 31.66 15.53
N GLU A 147 17.24 30.98 15.25
CA GLU A 147 16.97 30.39 13.94
C GLU A 147 16.64 31.45 12.87
N GLY A 148 15.92 32.52 13.23
CA GLY A 148 15.70 33.67 12.36
C GLY A 148 14.28 34.26 12.39
N SER A 149 14.13 35.42 11.75
CA SER A 149 12.94 36.28 11.86
C SER A 149 11.61 35.61 11.51
N VAL A 150 11.59 34.71 10.53
CA VAL A 150 10.37 33.98 10.15
C VAL A 150 9.94 33.04 11.28
N THR A 151 10.87 32.28 11.85
CA THR A 151 10.62 31.36 12.96
C THR A 151 10.19 32.12 14.21
N THR A 152 10.82 33.28 14.49
CA THR A 152 10.42 34.21 15.56
C THR A 152 8.96 34.63 15.45
N VAL A 153 8.54 35.14 14.28
CA VAL A 153 7.16 35.60 14.09
C VAL A 153 6.17 34.44 14.22
N LEU A 154 6.49 33.28 13.63
CA LEU A 154 5.67 32.07 13.75
C LEU A 154 5.56 31.60 15.20
N ALA A 155 6.66 31.64 15.97
CA ALA A 155 6.69 31.28 17.38
C ALA A 155 5.76 32.17 18.21
N VAL A 156 5.81 33.49 18.04
CA VAL A 156 4.93 34.45 18.75
C VAL A 156 3.46 34.26 18.40
N VAL A 157 3.15 34.18 17.09
CA VAL A 157 1.76 33.96 16.62
C VAL A 157 1.22 32.64 17.17
N ALA A 158 2.06 31.61 17.18
CA ALA A 158 1.71 30.32 17.72
C ALA A 158 1.52 30.41 19.25
N ALA A 159 2.41 31.02 20.03
CA ALA A 159 2.21 31.14 21.47
C ALA A 159 0.93 31.94 21.81
N ALA A 160 0.65 33.02 21.08
CA ALA A 160 -0.56 33.83 21.23
C ALA A 160 -1.85 33.02 20.99
N LEU A 161 -1.89 32.26 19.91
CA LEU A 161 -3.01 31.36 19.61
C LEU A 161 -3.14 30.25 20.66
N THR A 162 -2.03 29.78 21.27
CA THR A 162 -2.06 28.80 22.36
C THR A 162 -2.84 29.35 23.55
N LEU A 163 -2.47 30.55 24.00
CA LEU A 163 -3.14 31.25 25.08
C LEU A 163 -4.62 31.49 24.74
N ALA A 164 -4.92 31.96 23.53
CA ALA A 164 -6.29 32.25 23.11
C ALA A 164 -7.19 31.00 23.16
N TYR A 165 -6.74 29.86 22.61
CA TYR A 165 -7.59 28.66 22.59
C TYR A 165 -7.71 28.01 23.98
N ILE A 166 -6.62 27.94 24.77
CA ILE A 166 -6.66 27.28 26.08
C ILE A 166 -7.39 28.14 27.10
N GLY A 167 -7.21 29.46 27.03
CA GLY A 167 -7.98 30.43 27.78
C GLY A 167 -9.47 30.31 27.45
N ARG A 168 -9.83 30.24 26.16
CA ARG A 168 -11.23 30.03 25.75
C ARG A 168 -11.78 28.71 26.28
N PHE A 169 -11.02 27.63 26.18
CA PHE A 169 -11.41 26.32 26.73
C PHE A 169 -11.72 26.40 28.22
N TRP A 170 -10.81 26.99 29.01
CA TRP A 170 -10.98 27.09 30.47
C TRP A 170 -12.12 28.05 30.87
N VAL A 171 -12.18 29.24 30.25
CA VAL A 171 -13.24 30.23 30.50
C VAL A 171 -14.60 29.67 30.16
N THR A 172 -14.75 28.98 29.02
CA THR A 172 -16.04 28.39 28.61
C THR A 172 -16.47 27.28 29.56
N LEU A 173 -15.52 26.53 30.13
CA LEU A 173 -15.81 25.41 31.01
C LEU A 173 -16.22 25.85 32.42
N PHE A 174 -15.49 26.80 33.01
CA PHE A 174 -15.63 27.14 34.43
C PHE A 174 -16.28 28.49 34.72
N LEU A 175 -16.26 29.44 33.78
CA LEU A 175 -16.88 30.75 33.93
C LEU A 175 -18.19 30.85 33.13
N GLY A 176 -18.90 31.97 33.28
CA GLY A 176 -20.17 32.23 32.59
C GLY A 176 -21.39 31.63 33.30
N ALA A 177 -22.50 31.54 32.57
CA ALA A 177 -23.74 30.96 33.08
C ALA A 177 -23.57 29.45 33.33
N GLU A 178 -24.14 28.97 34.44
CA GLU A 178 -24.12 27.55 34.79
C GLU A 178 -24.87 26.73 33.73
N LYS A 179 -24.17 25.79 33.11
CA LYS A 179 -24.71 24.86 32.12
C LYS A 179 -24.19 23.46 32.43
N GLY A 180 -25.10 22.49 32.44
CA GLY A 180 -24.83 21.11 32.86
C GLY A 180 -25.11 20.93 34.35
N GLN A 181 -25.79 19.84 34.70
CA GLN A 181 -26.01 19.45 36.10
C GLN A 181 -24.80 18.63 36.57
N VAL A 182 -24.27 18.96 37.75
CA VAL A 182 -23.20 18.18 38.39
C VAL A 182 -23.86 17.14 39.30
N THR A 183 -23.79 15.87 38.90
CA THR A 183 -24.43 14.75 39.61
C THR A 183 -23.47 14.13 40.62
N GLU A 184 -22.20 13.96 40.26
CA GLU A 184 -21.20 13.30 41.12
C GLU A 184 -19.94 14.14 41.30
N ARG A 185 -19.41 14.15 42.53
CA ARG A 185 -18.14 14.82 42.89
C ARG A 185 -17.20 13.81 43.50
N SER A 186 -16.25 13.32 42.72
CA SER A 186 -15.21 12.42 43.22
C SER A 186 -13.91 13.18 43.49
N VAL A 187 -13.48 13.21 44.75
CA VAL A 187 -12.18 13.78 45.15
C VAL A 187 -11.03 13.00 44.49
N VAL A 188 -11.19 11.69 44.29
CA VAL A 188 -10.20 10.81 43.65
C VAL A 188 -9.93 11.24 42.19
N MET A 189 -10.92 11.82 41.50
CA MET A 189 -10.77 12.33 40.14
C MET A 189 -10.07 13.71 40.09
N VAL A 190 -10.19 14.50 41.16
CA VAL A 190 -9.62 15.86 41.23
C VAL A 190 -8.19 15.85 41.78
N ALA A 191 -7.86 14.93 42.69
CA ALA A 191 -6.56 14.86 43.36
C ALA A 191 -5.36 14.79 42.36
N PRO A 192 -5.38 13.99 41.29
CA PRO A 192 -4.30 13.98 40.29
C PRO A 192 -4.14 15.32 39.56
N VAL A 193 -5.24 16.02 39.27
CA VAL A 193 -5.20 17.35 38.63
C VAL A 193 -4.55 18.36 39.58
N ALA A 194 -4.94 18.34 40.86
CA ALA A 194 -4.36 19.22 41.88
C ALA A 194 -2.87 18.93 42.11
N PHE A 195 -2.48 17.66 42.13
CA PHE A 195 -1.08 17.25 42.25
C PHE A 195 -0.24 17.77 41.07
N LEU A 196 -0.69 17.55 39.83
CA LEU A 196 0.03 18.03 38.64
C LEU A 196 0.07 19.56 38.58
N ALA A 197 -1.01 20.24 39.00
CA ALA A 197 -1.00 21.69 39.15
C ALA A 197 0.05 22.17 40.17
N ALA A 198 0.17 21.50 41.32
CA ALA A 198 1.22 21.79 42.29
C ALA A 198 2.61 21.57 41.69
N VAL A 199 2.83 20.48 40.94
CA VAL A 199 4.10 20.26 40.21
C VAL A 199 4.40 21.39 39.23
N THR A 200 3.41 21.90 38.50
CA THR A 200 3.63 23.04 37.58
C THR A 200 4.02 24.32 38.29
N VAL A 201 3.47 24.61 39.49
CA VAL A 201 3.84 25.78 40.29
C VAL A 201 5.22 25.58 40.92
N VAL A 202 5.48 24.42 41.51
CA VAL A 202 6.79 24.10 42.10
C VAL A 202 7.89 24.18 41.05
N GLY A 203 7.67 23.68 39.84
CA GLY A 203 8.64 23.82 38.74
C GLY A 203 8.78 25.26 38.20
N GLY A 204 7.79 26.12 38.45
CA GLY A 204 7.87 27.56 38.21
C GLY A 204 8.72 28.29 39.25
N LEU A 205 8.70 27.83 40.51
CA LEU A 205 9.46 28.42 41.61
C LEU A 205 10.88 27.85 41.74
N VAL A 206 11.04 26.55 41.47
CA VAL A 206 12.28 25.78 41.60
C VAL A 206 12.53 25.02 40.30
N THR A 207 13.10 25.70 39.33
CA THR A 207 13.24 25.19 37.95
C THR A 207 14.48 24.31 37.77
N GLU A 208 15.51 24.49 38.60
CA GLU A 208 16.80 23.79 38.55
C GLU A 208 16.71 22.26 38.38
N PRO A 209 15.88 21.50 39.12
CA PRO A 209 15.77 20.05 38.91
C PRO A 209 15.24 19.69 37.51
N PHE A 210 14.31 20.48 37.00
CA PHE A 210 13.73 20.30 35.67
C PHE A 210 14.72 20.70 34.58
N ALA A 211 15.48 21.77 34.81
CA ALA A 211 16.56 22.22 33.94
C ALA A 211 17.64 21.14 33.76
N ARG A 212 18.10 20.52 34.86
CA ARG A 212 19.07 19.41 34.82
C ARG A 212 18.55 18.18 34.06
N LEU A 213 17.29 17.81 34.27
CA LEU A 213 16.67 16.72 33.52
C LEU A 213 16.60 17.05 32.02
N ALA A 214 16.21 18.27 31.67
CA ALA A 214 16.18 18.73 30.29
C ALA A 214 17.57 18.77 29.64
N ALA A 215 18.58 19.26 30.37
CA ALA A 215 19.98 19.27 29.93
C ALA A 215 20.47 17.85 29.63
N SER A 216 20.21 16.89 30.51
CA SER A 216 20.58 15.48 30.29
C SER A 216 19.89 14.86 29.07
N GLY A 217 18.60 15.14 28.86
CA GLY A 217 17.87 14.68 27.67
C GLY A 217 18.33 15.36 26.38
N GLY A 218 18.65 16.65 26.47
CA GLY A 218 19.21 17.45 25.39
C GLY A 218 20.59 16.94 24.97
N GLU A 219 21.47 16.62 25.92
CA GLU A 219 22.81 16.09 25.68
C GLU A 219 22.78 14.76 24.92
N VAL A 220 21.93 13.83 25.36
CA VAL A 220 21.75 12.54 24.67
C VAL A 220 21.29 12.74 23.23
N THR A 221 20.39 13.69 22.98
CA THR A 221 19.85 13.96 21.65
C THR A 221 20.86 14.73 20.77
N ALA A 222 21.59 15.68 21.35
CA ALA A 222 22.54 16.53 20.66
C ALA A 222 23.89 15.85 20.39
N GLY A 223 24.23 14.80 21.16
CA GLY A 223 25.53 14.14 21.14
C GLY A 223 26.68 15.01 21.68
N ARG A 224 26.36 16.06 22.44
CA ARG A 224 27.30 17.04 23.01
C ARG A 224 26.68 17.70 24.24
N PRO A 225 27.48 18.27 25.16
CA PRO A 225 26.95 18.99 26.32
C PRO A 225 25.94 20.06 25.91
N VAL A 226 24.83 20.10 26.65
CA VAL A 226 23.75 21.08 26.49
C VAL A 226 23.54 21.74 27.85
N GLU A 227 23.69 23.06 27.90
CA GLU A 227 23.32 23.85 29.06
C GLU A 227 21.88 24.34 28.89
N VAL A 228 21.10 24.21 29.97
CA VAL A 228 19.73 24.70 30.06
C VAL A 228 19.66 25.52 31.33
N ASP A 229 19.69 26.85 31.20
CA ASP A 229 19.66 27.78 32.33
C ASP A 229 18.40 28.66 32.27
N PRO A 230 17.24 28.11 32.67
CA PRO A 230 15.99 28.85 32.69
C PRO A 230 15.95 29.74 33.95
N GLY A 231 15.75 31.04 33.75
CA GLY A 231 15.78 32.02 34.84
C GLY A 231 14.76 33.14 34.64
N TYR A 232 14.30 33.74 35.74
CA TYR A 232 13.51 34.97 35.64
C TYR A 232 14.44 36.14 35.33
N HIS A 233 14.64 36.42 34.04
CA HIS A 233 15.37 37.59 33.59
C HIS A 233 14.41 38.79 33.57
N LEU A 234 14.69 39.83 34.36
CA LEU A 234 13.92 41.08 34.35
C LEU A 234 14.37 42.07 33.26
N GLU A 235 15.39 41.68 32.50
CA GLU A 235 15.93 42.46 31.39
C GLU A 235 15.01 42.38 30.17
N LEU A 236 15.07 43.41 29.31
CA LEU A 236 14.34 43.48 28.04
C LEU A 236 15.00 42.59 26.98
N SER A 237 15.10 41.30 27.27
CA SER A 237 15.62 40.30 26.34
C SER A 237 14.62 40.01 25.21
N PRO A 238 15.08 39.55 24.03
CA PRO A 238 14.19 39.23 22.91
C PRO A 238 13.09 38.22 23.29
N GLU A 239 13.41 37.23 24.12
CA GLU A 239 12.50 36.19 24.56
C GLU A 239 11.35 36.76 25.39
N ASN A 240 11.66 37.68 26.31
CA ASN A 240 10.68 38.37 27.14
C ASN A 240 9.76 39.27 26.31
N LEU A 241 10.31 39.98 25.31
CA LEU A 241 9.51 40.78 24.38
C LEU A 241 8.57 39.89 23.55
N MET A 242 9.04 38.74 23.09
CA MET A 242 8.24 37.74 22.39
C MET A 242 7.13 37.17 23.28
N ALA A 243 7.42 36.88 24.55
CA ALA A 243 6.43 36.43 25.53
C ALA A 243 5.34 37.47 25.79
N ILE A 244 5.72 38.74 26.01
CA ILE A 244 4.78 39.85 26.18
C ILE A 244 3.94 40.04 24.90
N ALA A 245 4.55 39.98 23.72
CA ALA A 245 3.84 40.05 22.45
C ALA A 245 2.84 38.89 22.29
N ALA A 246 3.23 37.67 22.67
CA ALA A 246 2.36 36.51 22.64
C ALA A 246 1.19 36.64 23.62
N TRP A 247 1.43 37.12 24.84
CA TRP A 247 0.39 37.33 25.84
C TRP A 247 -0.58 38.44 25.47
N THR A 248 -0.08 39.57 24.98
CA THR A 248 -0.90 40.69 24.55
C THR A 248 -1.78 40.30 23.35
N LEU A 249 -1.19 39.67 22.32
CA LEU A 249 -1.92 39.21 21.15
C LEU A 249 -2.93 38.10 21.51
N GLY A 250 -2.52 37.13 22.32
CA GLY A 250 -3.38 36.04 22.77
C GLY A 250 -4.53 36.52 23.64
N GLY A 251 -4.26 37.46 24.55
CA GLY A 251 -5.27 38.10 25.41
C GLY A 251 -6.28 38.91 24.60
N LEU A 252 -5.80 39.66 23.60
CA LEU A 252 -6.68 40.38 22.66
C LEU A 252 -7.57 39.41 21.88
N LEU A 253 -7.02 38.30 21.39
CA LEU A 253 -7.79 37.26 20.69
C LEU A 253 -8.83 36.61 21.62
N LEU A 254 -8.48 36.36 22.88
CA LEU A 254 -9.39 35.82 23.89
C LEU A 254 -10.55 36.81 24.20
N ALA A 255 -10.25 38.10 24.31
CA ALA A 255 -11.22 39.16 24.57
C ALA A 255 -12.11 39.50 23.36
N ALA A 256 -11.70 39.13 22.13
CA ALA A 256 -12.43 39.35 20.89
C ALA A 256 -13.05 38.05 20.32
N PRO A 257 -14.12 37.50 20.94
CA PRO A 257 -14.72 36.23 20.53
C PRO A 257 -15.28 36.25 19.10
N ARG A 258 -15.65 37.43 18.58
CA ARG A 258 -16.10 37.60 17.18
C ARG A 258 -14.97 37.35 16.20
N LEU A 259 -13.78 37.90 16.45
CA LEU A 259 -12.61 37.74 15.59
C LEU A 259 -12.15 36.28 15.57
N THR A 260 -12.07 35.64 16.74
CA THR A 260 -11.69 34.22 16.82
C THR A 260 -12.72 33.31 16.16
N THR A 261 -14.00 33.65 16.21
CA THR A 261 -15.05 32.87 15.52
C THR A 261 -14.97 33.03 14.00
N VAL A 262 -14.76 34.24 13.49
CA VAL A 262 -14.57 34.47 12.03
C VAL A 262 -13.30 33.78 11.54
N LEU A 263 -12.18 33.99 12.23
CA LEU A 263 -10.90 33.37 11.93
C LEU A 263 -11.04 31.85 11.94
N SER A 264 -11.67 31.25 12.95
CA SER A 264 -11.90 29.80 13.00
C SER A 264 -12.73 29.27 11.84
N ARG A 265 -13.69 30.06 11.31
CA ARG A 265 -14.57 29.64 10.20
C ARG A 265 -13.88 29.69 8.85
N THR A 266 -13.05 30.70 8.60
CA THR A 266 -12.30 30.82 7.33
C THR A 266 -11.24 29.74 7.22
N LEU A 267 -10.47 29.57 8.30
CA LEU A 267 -9.47 28.54 8.46
C LEU A 267 -10.08 27.12 8.46
N ALA A 268 -11.29 26.94 9.02
CA ALA A 268 -12.05 25.70 8.91
C ALA A 268 -12.35 25.29 7.47
N ARG A 269 -12.79 26.24 6.63
CA ARG A 269 -13.06 25.97 5.21
C ARG A 269 -11.79 25.59 4.46
N ALA A 270 -10.68 26.27 4.75
CA ALA A 270 -9.38 25.92 4.18
C ALA A 270 -8.93 24.50 4.61
N GLY A 271 -9.09 24.15 5.88
CA GLY A 271 -8.80 22.82 6.40
C GLY A 271 -9.73 21.73 5.86
N ASP A 272 -10.99 22.03 5.57
CA ASP A 272 -11.87 21.06 4.90
C ASP A 272 -11.43 20.83 3.45
N LEU A 273 -10.96 21.87 2.75
CA LEU A 273 -10.48 21.79 1.36
C LEU A 273 -9.12 21.09 1.22
N PHE A 274 -8.16 21.40 2.10
CA PHE A 274 -6.76 20.97 2.01
C PHE A 274 -6.28 20.11 3.19
N GLY A 275 -7.18 19.69 4.08
CA GLY A 275 -6.80 18.95 5.29
C GLY A 275 -6.33 17.52 4.98
N PRO A 276 -5.42 16.98 5.81
CA PRO A 276 -4.83 15.65 5.58
C PRO A 276 -5.87 14.52 5.63
N ARG A 277 -7.00 14.71 6.32
CA ARG A 277 -8.12 13.78 6.28
C ARG A 277 -8.62 13.56 4.84
N ARG A 278 -8.74 14.61 4.04
CA ARG A 278 -9.21 14.53 2.66
C ARG A 278 -8.21 13.82 1.77
N GLY A 279 -6.91 14.06 2.00
CA GLY A 279 -5.82 13.33 1.35
C GLY A 279 -5.86 11.83 1.69
N TYR A 280 -6.05 11.49 2.96
CA TYR A 280 -6.19 10.10 3.42
C TYR A 280 -7.42 9.41 2.80
N GLU A 281 -8.59 10.05 2.83
CA GLU A 281 -9.81 9.51 2.20
C GLU A 281 -9.65 9.35 0.68
N ALA A 282 -9.02 10.32 0.01
CA ALA A 282 -8.73 10.24 -1.42
C ALA A 282 -7.75 9.11 -1.76
N MET A 283 -6.75 8.87 -0.91
CA MET A 283 -5.81 7.76 -1.04
C MET A 283 -6.53 6.41 -0.95
N LEU A 284 -7.38 6.23 0.06
CA LEU A 284 -8.17 5.00 0.21
C LEU A 284 -9.08 4.75 -0.99
N HIS A 285 -9.83 5.77 -1.43
CA HIS A 285 -10.66 5.65 -2.63
C HIS A 285 -9.85 5.39 -3.90
N GLY A 286 -8.62 5.90 -3.97
CA GLY A 286 -7.68 5.62 -5.06
C GLY A 286 -7.24 4.15 -5.05
N LEU A 287 -6.93 3.62 -3.87
CA LEU A 287 -6.54 2.23 -3.69
C LEU A 287 -7.67 1.27 -4.07
N ASP A 288 -8.91 1.55 -3.65
CA ASP A 288 -10.07 0.75 -4.02
C ASP A 288 -10.33 0.78 -5.54
N ARG A 289 -10.19 1.95 -6.17
CA ARG A 289 -10.30 2.07 -7.64
C ARG A 289 -9.21 1.29 -8.36
N ALA A 290 -7.97 1.33 -7.86
CA ALA A 290 -6.88 0.55 -8.41
C ALA A 290 -7.13 -0.96 -8.27
N SER A 291 -7.58 -1.40 -7.09
CA SER A 291 -7.96 -2.78 -6.81
C SER A 291 -9.06 -3.27 -7.76
N ALA A 292 -10.13 -2.48 -7.92
CA ALA A 292 -11.21 -2.79 -8.87
C ALA A 292 -10.71 -2.83 -10.32
N GLY A 293 -9.78 -1.95 -10.70
CA GLY A 293 -9.14 -1.95 -12.01
C GLY A 293 -8.33 -3.23 -12.27
N VAL A 294 -7.52 -3.66 -11.30
CA VAL A 294 -6.76 -4.91 -11.37
C VAL A 294 -7.68 -6.13 -11.42
N HIS A 295 -8.71 -6.16 -10.60
CA HIS A 295 -9.70 -7.24 -10.60
C HIS A 295 -10.49 -7.31 -11.93
N GLY A 296 -10.68 -6.17 -12.60
CA GLY A 296 -11.26 -6.12 -13.95
C GLY A 296 -10.35 -6.71 -15.05
N LEU A 297 -9.04 -6.85 -14.79
CA LEU A 297 -8.08 -7.53 -15.66
C LEU A 297 -7.98 -9.04 -15.37
N GLU A 298 -8.58 -9.50 -14.27
CA GLU A 298 -8.52 -10.91 -13.85
C GLU A 298 -9.20 -11.83 -14.86
N VAL A 299 -8.54 -12.97 -15.09
CA VAL A 299 -8.92 -13.96 -16.06
C VAL A 299 -10.08 -14.81 -15.52
N ARG A 300 -11.28 -14.63 -16.09
CA ARG A 300 -12.49 -15.37 -15.66
C ARG A 300 -12.97 -16.44 -16.64
N ASP A 301 -12.52 -16.37 -17.89
CA ASP A 301 -12.91 -17.30 -18.95
C ASP A 301 -11.69 -18.14 -19.38
N LEU A 302 -11.90 -19.41 -19.73
CA LEU A 302 -10.85 -20.32 -20.24
C LEU A 302 -10.05 -19.71 -21.41
N ARG A 303 -10.73 -18.97 -22.30
CA ARG A 303 -10.10 -18.27 -23.43
C ARG A 303 -9.07 -17.23 -22.97
N SER A 304 -9.41 -16.45 -21.94
CA SER A 304 -8.47 -15.49 -21.37
C SER A 304 -7.34 -16.17 -20.62
N SER A 305 -7.56 -17.35 -20.01
CA SER A 305 -6.50 -18.11 -19.34
C SER A 305 -5.48 -18.62 -20.33
N ILE A 306 -5.95 -19.19 -21.44
CA ILE A 306 -5.10 -19.66 -22.53
C ILE A 306 -4.32 -18.48 -23.12
N ALA A 307 -4.98 -17.36 -23.42
CA ALA A 307 -4.31 -16.17 -23.95
C ALA A 307 -3.29 -15.58 -22.97
N ALA A 308 -3.58 -15.59 -21.66
CA ALA A 308 -2.68 -15.10 -20.61
C ALA A 308 -1.39 -15.93 -20.49
N VAL A 309 -1.40 -17.19 -20.93
CA VAL A 309 -0.19 -18.03 -20.99
C VAL A 309 0.50 -17.90 -22.35
N LEU A 310 -0.25 -18.08 -23.44
CA LEU A 310 0.33 -18.18 -24.78
C LEU A 310 0.86 -16.84 -25.32
N VAL A 311 0.21 -15.71 -24.99
CA VAL A 311 0.67 -14.40 -25.48
C VAL A 311 2.00 -13.99 -24.85
N PRO A 312 2.17 -14.03 -23.51
CA PRO A 312 3.48 -13.78 -22.91
C PRO A 312 4.53 -14.78 -23.35
N ALA A 313 4.21 -16.08 -23.45
CA ALA A 313 5.14 -17.08 -23.97
C ALA A 313 5.60 -16.74 -25.40
N GLY A 314 4.67 -16.36 -26.27
CA GLY A 314 5.01 -15.98 -27.65
C GLY A 314 5.81 -14.68 -27.75
N LEU A 315 5.53 -13.70 -26.89
CA LEU A 315 6.35 -12.49 -26.78
C LEU A 315 7.76 -12.80 -26.27
N LEU A 316 7.90 -13.70 -25.30
CA LEU A 316 9.20 -14.13 -24.78
C LEU A 316 10.00 -14.89 -25.84
N VAL A 317 9.36 -15.75 -26.63
CA VAL A 317 9.98 -16.39 -27.80
C VAL A 317 10.44 -15.32 -28.79
N GLY A 318 9.59 -14.37 -29.15
CA GLY A 318 9.94 -13.29 -30.07
C GLY A 318 11.12 -12.45 -29.57
N LEU A 319 11.14 -12.11 -28.27
CA LEU A 319 12.26 -11.43 -27.63
C LEU A 319 13.53 -12.27 -27.62
N ALA A 320 13.43 -13.58 -27.36
CA ALA A 320 14.58 -14.48 -27.38
C ALA A 320 15.20 -14.56 -28.77
N PHE A 321 14.39 -14.67 -29.82
CA PHE A 321 14.87 -14.65 -31.21
C PHE A 321 15.48 -13.29 -31.59
N ALA A 322 14.88 -12.18 -31.14
CA ALA A 322 15.41 -10.84 -31.42
C ALA A 322 16.73 -10.56 -30.68
N ALA A 323 16.92 -11.11 -29.49
CA ALA A 323 18.11 -10.93 -28.66
C ALA A 323 19.25 -11.90 -29.01
N THR A 324 18.94 -13.04 -29.62
CA THR A 324 19.94 -14.06 -29.98
C THR A 324 20.49 -13.77 -31.37
N PRO A 325 21.83 -13.65 -31.55
CA PRO A 325 22.43 -13.51 -32.87
C PRO A 325 22.07 -14.71 -33.76
N THR A 326 21.49 -14.44 -34.92
CA THR A 326 21.00 -15.47 -35.86
C THR A 326 21.83 -15.57 -37.15
N ASP A 327 22.94 -14.83 -37.23
CA ASP A 327 23.79 -14.79 -38.42
C ASP A 327 24.36 -16.17 -38.74
N GLY A 328 24.02 -16.70 -39.92
CA GLY A 328 24.44 -18.02 -40.38
C GLY A 328 23.83 -19.20 -39.60
N ALA A 329 22.83 -18.95 -38.75
CA ALA A 329 22.25 -19.97 -37.87
C ALA A 329 21.19 -20.85 -38.55
N PHE A 330 20.63 -20.43 -39.69
CA PHE A 330 19.54 -21.14 -40.36
C PHE A 330 19.99 -21.75 -41.69
N ALA A 331 19.86 -23.07 -41.83
CA ALA A 331 20.07 -23.77 -43.08
C ALA A 331 18.73 -23.98 -43.79
N LEU A 332 18.59 -23.44 -45.00
CA LEU A 332 17.45 -23.71 -45.87
C LEU A 332 17.69 -25.02 -46.62
N GLY A 333 16.87 -26.04 -46.35
CA GLY A 333 16.87 -27.30 -47.10
C GLY A 333 16.31 -27.13 -48.51
N HIS A 334 16.61 -28.09 -49.40
CA HIS A 334 16.04 -28.15 -50.75
C HIS A 334 14.88 -29.14 -50.77
N VAL A 335 13.80 -28.79 -51.47
CA VAL A 335 12.64 -29.67 -51.65
C VAL A 335 13.02 -30.81 -52.60
N SER A 336 12.93 -32.06 -52.14
CA SER A 336 13.28 -33.22 -52.97
C SER A 336 12.47 -34.48 -52.62
N GLY A 337 12.36 -35.41 -53.59
CA GLY A 337 11.74 -36.71 -53.37
C GLY A 337 10.30 -36.65 -52.84
N ALA A 338 10.08 -37.23 -51.65
CA ALA A 338 8.78 -37.31 -50.99
C ALA A 338 8.20 -35.93 -50.59
N ASP A 339 9.03 -34.88 -50.51
CA ASP A 339 8.58 -33.54 -50.16
C ASP A 339 7.50 -33.02 -51.10
N TRP A 340 7.58 -33.38 -52.40
CA TRP A 340 6.57 -33.00 -53.40
C TRP A 340 5.18 -33.57 -53.12
N VAL A 341 5.10 -34.67 -52.37
CA VAL A 341 3.84 -35.28 -51.93
C VAL A 341 3.43 -34.76 -50.55
N ILE A 342 4.40 -34.43 -49.69
CA ILE A 342 4.13 -33.86 -48.35
C ILE A 342 3.59 -32.44 -48.45
N LEU A 343 4.13 -31.59 -49.33
CA LEU A 343 3.70 -30.20 -49.50
C LEU A 343 2.19 -30.03 -49.75
N PRO A 344 1.54 -30.75 -50.69
CA PRO A 344 0.09 -30.64 -50.87
C PRO A 344 -0.70 -31.16 -49.67
N LEU A 345 -0.20 -32.15 -48.91
CA LEU A 345 -0.83 -32.60 -47.67
C LEU A 345 -0.77 -31.52 -46.57
N LEU A 346 0.36 -30.82 -46.43
CA LEU A 346 0.48 -29.67 -45.53
C LEU A 346 -0.42 -28.50 -45.98
N GLY A 347 -0.57 -28.31 -47.29
CA GLY A 347 -1.53 -27.38 -47.88
C GLY A 347 -2.97 -27.73 -47.51
N LEU A 348 -3.35 -29.01 -47.62
CA LEU A 348 -4.66 -29.51 -47.18
C LEU A 348 -4.88 -29.25 -45.69
N ILE A 349 -3.92 -29.58 -44.83
CA ILE A 349 -4.00 -29.33 -43.38
C ILE A 349 -4.22 -27.84 -43.09
N THR A 350 -3.53 -26.96 -43.80
CA THR A 350 -3.66 -25.50 -43.65
C THR A 350 -5.07 -25.03 -44.03
N VAL A 351 -5.59 -25.48 -45.17
CA VAL A 351 -6.94 -25.14 -45.64
C VAL A 351 -8.00 -25.66 -44.67
N VAL A 352 -7.88 -26.92 -44.23
CA VAL A 352 -8.83 -27.53 -43.30
C VAL A 352 -8.80 -26.85 -41.93
N THR A 353 -7.62 -26.48 -41.43
CA THR A 353 -7.48 -25.71 -40.18
C THR A 353 -8.18 -24.35 -40.28
N LEU A 354 -8.10 -23.70 -41.45
CA LEU A 354 -8.80 -22.44 -41.70
C LEU A 354 -10.33 -22.62 -41.75
N VAL A 355 -10.80 -23.74 -42.29
CA VAL A 355 -12.22 -24.14 -42.26
C VAL A 355 -12.66 -24.36 -40.82
N ILE A 356 -11.90 -25.10 -40.01
CA ILE A 356 -12.17 -25.32 -38.58
C ILE A 356 -12.30 -23.98 -37.84
N ALA A 357 -11.37 -23.05 -38.05
CA ALA A 357 -11.36 -21.75 -37.38
C ALA A 357 -12.53 -20.83 -37.76
N ARG A 358 -13.20 -21.08 -38.89
CA ARG A 358 -14.35 -20.30 -39.37
C ARG A 358 -15.69 -21.02 -39.22
N SER A 359 -15.68 -22.34 -39.13
CA SER A 359 -16.88 -23.14 -39.01
C SER A 359 -17.58 -22.87 -37.67
N ARG A 360 -18.92 -22.84 -37.72
CA ARG A 360 -19.77 -22.81 -36.52
C ARG A 360 -20.39 -24.17 -36.23
N SER A 361 -20.43 -25.06 -37.22
CA SER A 361 -21.00 -26.40 -37.08
C SER A 361 -20.02 -27.29 -36.33
N ARG A 362 -20.45 -27.79 -35.17
CA ARG A 362 -19.66 -28.68 -34.30
C ARG A 362 -19.29 -29.97 -35.03
N LEU A 363 -20.22 -30.54 -35.80
CA LEU A 363 -20.00 -31.73 -36.61
C LEU A 363 -18.96 -31.47 -37.71
N ALA A 364 -19.06 -30.34 -38.42
CA ALA A 364 -18.08 -29.97 -39.44
C ALA A 364 -16.68 -29.78 -38.85
N ILE A 365 -16.57 -29.19 -37.64
CA ILE A 365 -15.29 -29.06 -36.93
C ILE A 365 -14.71 -30.43 -36.59
N ALA A 366 -15.51 -31.36 -36.06
CA ALA A 366 -15.05 -32.70 -35.70
C ALA A 366 -14.56 -33.49 -36.93
N LEU A 367 -15.34 -33.49 -38.02
CA LEU A 367 -14.95 -34.17 -39.26
C LEU A 367 -13.70 -33.55 -39.90
N ALA A 368 -13.62 -32.21 -39.91
CA ALA A 368 -12.45 -31.51 -40.42
C ALA A 368 -11.20 -31.80 -39.57
N LEU A 369 -11.33 -31.91 -38.25
CA LEU A 369 -10.22 -32.30 -37.38
C LEU A 369 -9.68 -33.68 -37.74
N SER A 370 -10.56 -34.63 -38.09
CA SER A 370 -10.13 -35.95 -38.53
C SER A 370 -9.43 -35.97 -39.88
N VAL A 371 -9.84 -35.11 -40.81
CA VAL A 371 -9.08 -34.92 -42.07
C VAL A 371 -7.65 -34.45 -41.77
N VAL A 372 -7.45 -33.57 -40.78
CA VAL A 372 -6.10 -33.15 -40.37
C VAL A 372 -5.31 -34.33 -39.80
N GLY A 373 -5.91 -35.14 -38.93
CA GLY A 373 -5.24 -36.32 -38.35
C GLY A 373 -4.81 -37.36 -39.40
N PHE A 374 -5.70 -37.71 -40.33
CA PHE A 374 -5.36 -38.64 -41.42
C PHE A 374 -4.31 -38.07 -42.38
N ALA A 375 -4.36 -36.77 -42.67
CA ALA A 375 -3.33 -36.12 -43.48
C ALA A 375 -1.96 -36.15 -42.78
N LEU A 376 -1.92 -35.91 -41.46
CA LEU A 376 -0.68 -36.03 -40.67
C LEU A 376 -0.16 -37.48 -40.62
N ALA A 377 -1.05 -38.48 -40.50
CA ALA A 377 -0.63 -39.89 -40.56
C ALA A 377 -0.01 -40.26 -41.91
N ALA A 378 -0.55 -39.72 -43.02
CA ALA A 378 0.05 -39.88 -44.34
C ALA A 378 1.44 -39.20 -44.41
N VAL A 379 1.60 -38.02 -43.81
CA VAL A 379 2.91 -37.36 -43.71
C VAL A 379 3.91 -38.23 -42.93
N TYR A 380 3.51 -38.82 -41.79
CA TYR A 380 4.39 -39.71 -41.01
C TYR A 380 4.84 -40.94 -41.81
N ALA A 381 3.94 -41.54 -42.59
CA ALA A 381 4.30 -42.66 -43.46
C ALA A 381 5.33 -42.23 -44.54
N LEU A 382 5.16 -41.04 -45.11
CA LEU A 382 6.04 -40.52 -46.17
C LEU A 382 7.43 -40.11 -45.67
N ILE A 383 7.58 -39.73 -44.40
CA ILE A 383 8.88 -39.45 -43.78
C ILE A 383 9.56 -40.70 -43.18
N GLY A 384 9.03 -41.90 -43.44
CA GLY A 384 9.64 -43.15 -43.00
C GLY A 384 9.32 -43.55 -41.55
N ALA A 385 8.21 -43.08 -40.98
CA ALA A 385 7.73 -43.46 -39.65
C ALA A 385 6.44 -44.30 -39.72
N PRO A 386 6.50 -45.55 -40.21
CA PRO A 386 5.31 -46.39 -40.46
C PRO A 386 4.55 -46.76 -39.18
N ASP A 387 5.24 -47.06 -38.08
CA ASP A 387 4.58 -47.42 -36.82
C ASP A 387 3.82 -46.24 -36.21
N VAL A 388 4.41 -45.04 -36.27
CA VAL A 388 3.76 -43.79 -35.85
C VAL A 388 2.54 -43.50 -36.71
N ALA A 389 2.63 -43.74 -38.03
CA ALA A 389 1.51 -43.56 -38.94
C ALA A 389 0.35 -44.53 -38.62
N LEU A 390 0.65 -45.81 -38.36
CA LEU A 390 -0.36 -46.82 -37.99
C LEU A 390 -1.07 -46.45 -36.70
N VAL A 391 -0.32 -46.06 -35.67
CA VAL A 391 -0.89 -45.61 -34.39
C VAL A 391 -1.73 -44.35 -34.59
N ALA A 392 -1.26 -43.38 -35.38
CA ALA A 392 -1.99 -42.14 -35.67
C ALA A 392 -3.34 -42.42 -36.37
N VAL A 393 -3.38 -43.33 -37.36
CA VAL A 393 -4.63 -43.76 -38.02
C VAL A 393 -5.59 -44.39 -37.01
N MET A 394 -5.10 -45.26 -36.13
CA MET A 394 -5.93 -45.94 -35.14
C MET A 394 -6.51 -44.94 -34.13
N VAL A 395 -5.67 -44.07 -33.58
CA VAL A 395 -6.06 -43.02 -32.61
C VAL A 395 -7.03 -42.04 -33.26
N GLU A 396 -6.79 -41.59 -34.49
CA GLU A 396 -7.69 -40.68 -35.19
C GLU A 396 -9.07 -41.30 -35.42
N THR A 397 -9.11 -42.58 -35.82
CA THR A 397 -10.37 -43.32 -35.97
C THR A 397 -11.12 -43.42 -34.65
N MET A 398 -10.43 -43.73 -33.54
CA MET A 398 -11.03 -43.78 -32.21
C MET A 398 -11.54 -42.41 -31.76
N LEU A 399 -10.75 -41.34 -31.93
CA LEU A 399 -11.14 -39.99 -31.56
C LEU A 399 -12.32 -39.49 -32.39
N ALA A 400 -12.34 -39.75 -33.69
CA ALA A 400 -13.48 -39.42 -34.55
C ALA A 400 -14.77 -40.07 -34.04
N LEU A 401 -14.73 -41.35 -33.69
CA LEU A 401 -15.88 -42.07 -33.13
C LEU A 401 -16.31 -41.49 -31.78
N VAL A 402 -15.36 -41.21 -30.88
CA VAL A 402 -15.65 -40.61 -29.56
C VAL A 402 -16.25 -39.21 -29.71
N PHE A 403 -15.70 -38.37 -30.58
CA PHE A 403 -16.23 -37.02 -30.83
C PHE A 403 -17.63 -37.07 -31.43
N VAL A 404 -17.88 -37.90 -32.43
CA VAL A 404 -19.21 -38.05 -33.03
C VAL A 404 -20.22 -38.57 -31.99
N ALA A 405 -19.85 -39.58 -31.19
CA ALA A 405 -20.70 -40.11 -30.13
C ALA A 405 -20.99 -39.06 -29.04
N ALA A 406 -20.01 -38.23 -28.69
CA ALA A 406 -20.19 -37.13 -27.73
C ALA A 406 -21.09 -36.02 -28.31
N LEU A 407 -20.86 -35.62 -29.57
CA LEU A 407 -21.66 -34.60 -30.25
C LEU A 407 -23.12 -35.02 -30.43
N ALA A 408 -23.37 -36.30 -30.70
CA ALA A 408 -24.71 -36.86 -30.84
C ALA A 408 -25.57 -36.72 -29.56
N ARG A 409 -24.93 -36.50 -28.39
CA ARG A 409 -25.62 -36.34 -27.10
C ARG A 409 -25.75 -34.87 -26.67
N LEU A 410 -25.15 -33.92 -27.39
CA LEU A 410 -25.24 -32.49 -27.04
C LEU A 410 -26.55 -31.88 -27.55
N PRO A 411 -27.17 -30.95 -26.78
CA PRO A 411 -28.30 -30.17 -27.26
C PRO A 411 -27.93 -29.40 -28.55
N GLN A 412 -28.84 -29.43 -29.53
CA GLN A 412 -28.70 -28.79 -30.84
C GLN A 412 -29.09 -27.29 -30.83
N GLU A 413 -29.31 -26.68 -29.66
CA GLU A 413 -29.72 -25.28 -29.56
C GLU A 413 -28.61 -24.32 -29.98
N GLU A 414 -28.87 -23.51 -31.01
CA GLU A 414 -28.02 -22.40 -31.41
C GLU A 414 -28.25 -21.19 -30.48
N PRO A 415 -27.19 -20.59 -29.90
CA PRO A 415 -27.35 -19.42 -29.04
C PRO A 415 -27.91 -18.21 -29.79
N ASP A 416 -28.95 -17.60 -29.23
CA ASP A 416 -29.64 -16.39 -29.71
C ASP A 416 -28.66 -15.23 -30.04
N GLU A 417 -28.70 -14.71 -31.28
CA GLU A 417 -27.64 -13.90 -31.87
C GLU A 417 -27.61 -12.42 -31.41
N ASP A 418 -28.68 -11.91 -30.80
CA ASP A 418 -28.92 -10.46 -30.71
C ASP A 418 -28.33 -9.72 -29.49
N ARG A 419 -27.83 -10.43 -28.46
CA ARG A 419 -27.54 -9.79 -27.15
C ARG A 419 -26.12 -9.23 -26.92
N GLY A 420 -25.28 -8.99 -27.94
CA GLY A 420 -23.96 -8.38 -27.64
C GLY A 420 -22.94 -8.20 -28.76
N SER A 421 -23.33 -7.61 -29.90
CA SER A 421 -22.49 -7.48 -31.10
C SER A 421 -21.14 -6.76 -30.88
N VAL A 422 -21.10 -5.72 -30.05
CA VAL A 422 -19.87 -4.93 -29.79
C VAL A 422 -18.88 -5.67 -28.90
N VAL A 423 -19.35 -6.28 -27.81
CA VAL A 423 -18.53 -7.09 -26.90
C VAL A 423 -17.99 -8.33 -27.64
N ARG A 424 -18.83 -8.95 -28.48
CA ARG A 424 -18.45 -10.09 -29.35
C ARG A 424 -17.37 -9.69 -30.36
N ARG A 425 -17.47 -8.50 -30.98
CA ARG A 425 -16.47 -8.00 -31.95
C ARG A 425 -15.12 -7.68 -31.30
N LYS A 426 -15.10 -7.06 -30.11
CA LYS A 426 -13.87 -6.77 -29.36
C LYS A 426 -13.18 -8.05 -28.87
N ARG A 427 -13.96 -9.01 -28.34
CA ARG A 427 -13.46 -10.34 -27.96
C ARG A 427 -12.88 -11.10 -29.16
N ARG A 428 -13.57 -11.11 -30.30
CA ARG A 428 -13.09 -11.77 -31.53
C ARG A 428 -11.76 -11.21 -32.04
N ARG A 429 -11.55 -9.89 -31.98
CA ARG A 429 -10.25 -9.28 -32.35
C ARG A 429 -9.14 -9.70 -31.41
N ARG A 430 -9.39 -9.69 -30.09
CA ARG A 430 -8.42 -10.15 -29.09
C ARG A 430 -8.02 -11.61 -29.30
N ASP A 431 -9.00 -12.48 -29.52
CA ASP A 431 -8.76 -13.92 -29.71
C ASP A 431 -7.94 -14.20 -30.98
N VAL A 432 -8.20 -13.46 -32.08
CA VAL A 432 -7.39 -13.56 -33.31
C VAL A 432 -5.96 -13.09 -33.05
N VAL A 433 -5.77 -11.94 -32.41
CA VAL A 433 -4.42 -11.43 -32.10
C VAL A 433 -3.66 -12.40 -31.21
N ALA A 434 -4.29 -12.90 -30.14
CA ALA A 434 -3.68 -13.87 -29.24
C ALA A 434 -3.31 -15.18 -29.96
N GLY A 435 -4.21 -15.70 -30.79
CA GLY A 435 -3.97 -16.90 -31.60
C GLY A 435 -2.85 -16.70 -32.62
N SER A 436 -2.78 -15.52 -33.26
CA SER A 436 -1.71 -15.19 -34.21
C SER A 436 -0.35 -15.07 -33.52
N ILE A 437 -0.27 -14.45 -32.34
CA ILE A 437 0.97 -14.36 -31.55
C ILE A 437 1.43 -15.77 -31.15
N ALA A 438 0.52 -16.59 -30.61
CA ALA A 438 0.82 -17.95 -30.20
C ALA A 438 1.25 -18.84 -31.37
N GLY A 439 0.53 -18.78 -32.48
CA GLY A 439 0.83 -19.57 -33.69
C GLY A 439 2.14 -19.15 -34.34
N LEU A 440 2.41 -17.84 -34.46
CA LEU A 440 3.68 -17.34 -34.98
C LEU A 440 4.84 -17.74 -34.07
N ALA A 441 4.67 -17.65 -32.75
CA ALA A 441 5.71 -18.05 -31.80
C ALA A 441 5.99 -19.56 -31.88
N ALA A 442 4.97 -20.40 -31.97
CA ALA A 442 5.13 -21.84 -32.15
C ALA A 442 5.87 -22.13 -33.48
N PHE A 443 5.47 -21.48 -34.57
CA PHE A 443 6.14 -21.60 -35.87
C PHE A 443 7.62 -21.21 -35.78
N VAL A 444 7.93 -20.01 -35.26
CA VAL A 444 9.30 -19.50 -35.14
C VAL A 444 10.15 -20.41 -34.26
N THR A 445 9.59 -20.93 -33.17
CA THR A 445 10.28 -21.86 -32.28
C THR A 445 10.64 -23.16 -33.00
N VAL A 446 9.65 -23.81 -33.62
CA VAL A 446 9.85 -25.09 -34.33
C VAL A 446 10.79 -24.90 -35.51
N TRP A 447 10.57 -23.86 -36.31
CA TRP A 447 11.43 -23.49 -37.43
C TRP A 447 12.88 -23.27 -36.98
N GLY A 448 13.08 -22.48 -35.92
CA GLY A 448 14.42 -22.16 -35.44
C GLY A 448 15.18 -23.37 -34.91
N PHE A 449 14.52 -24.26 -34.17
CA PHE A 449 15.16 -25.49 -33.68
C PHE A 449 15.44 -26.50 -34.81
N LEU A 450 14.52 -26.67 -35.76
CA LEU A 450 14.70 -27.64 -36.84
C LEU A 450 15.66 -27.17 -37.94
N SER A 451 15.86 -25.86 -38.09
CA SER A 451 16.78 -25.29 -39.09
C SER A 451 18.26 -25.55 -38.80
N LYS A 452 18.60 -26.05 -37.61
CA LYS A 452 19.97 -26.44 -37.25
C LYS A 452 19.95 -27.71 -36.39
N PRO A 453 20.09 -28.90 -37.01
CA PRO A 453 20.14 -30.17 -36.28
C PRO A 453 21.25 -30.18 -35.22
N ALA A 454 21.02 -30.88 -34.11
CA ALA A 454 22.01 -31.04 -33.05
C ALA A 454 23.31 -31.65 -33.59
N ALA A 455 24.46 -31.14 -33.14
CA ALA A 455 25.77 -31.61 -33.59
C ALA A 455 26.08 -33.06 -33.17
N GLU A 456 25.45 -33.53 -32.09
CA GLU A 456 25.54 -34.90 -31.59
C GLU A 456 24.13 -35.49 -31.50
N SER A 457 23.94 -36.70 -32.05
CA SER A 457 22.69 -37.44 -31.99
C SER A 457 22.95 -38.84 -31.44
N VAL A 458 22.07 -39.31 -30.57
CA VAL A 458 22.08 -40.69 -30.04
C VAL A 458 21.47 -41.71 -31.03
N SER A 459 20.97 -41.24 -32.18
CA SER A 459 20.32 -42.12 -33.17
C SER A 459 21.25 -43.23 -33.66
N ASP A 460 22.53 -42.94 -33.90
CA ASP A 460 23.50 -43.92 -34.40
C ASP A 460 23.77 -45.02 -33.37
N ASP A 461 23.85 -44.65 -32.09
CA ASP A 461 24.00 -45.60 -30.98
C ASP A 461 22.74 -46.47 -30.84
N HIS A 462 21.54 -45.89 -30.95
CA HIS A 462 20.30 -46.67 -30.91
C HIS A 462 20.18 -47.64 -32.09
N ILE A 463 20.58 -47.25 -33.30
CA ILE A 463 20.59 -48.14 -34.46
C ILE A 463 21.61 -49.27 -34.26
N ARG A 464 22.81 -48.95 -33.75
CA ARG A 464 23.87 -49.93 -33.49
C ARG A 464 23.47 -50.95 -32.43
N LEU A 465 22.83 -50.49 -31.35
CA LEU A 465 22.48 -51.33 -30.19
C LEU A 465 21.13 -52.04 -30.33
N ALA A 466 20.24 -51.58 -31.23
CA ALA A 466 18.90 -52.18 -31.40
C ALA A 466 18.87 -53.71 -31.56
N PRO A 467 19.82 -54.35 -32.29
CA PRO A 467 19.86 -55.82 -32.37
C PRO A 467 20.11 -56.52 -31.03
N GLU A 468 20.78 -55.86 -30.08
CA GLU A 468 21.05 -56.40 -28.74
C GLU A 468 19.81 -56.36 -27.83
N ALA A 469 18.89 -55.43 -28.09
CA ALA A 469 17.64 -55.25 -27.34
C ALA A 469 16.54 -56.30 -27.71
N HIS A 470 16.84 -57.24 -28.59
CA HIS A 470 15.90 -58.27 -29.09
C HIS A 470 14.57 -57.72 -29.67
N GLY A 471 14.51 -56.43 -30.01
CA GLY A 471 13.37 -55.79 -30.66
C GLY A 471 13.36 -56.08 -32.17
N GLY A 472 12.17 -56.32 -32.74
CA GLY A 472 12.01 -56.61 -34.18
C GLY A 472 12.37 -55.44 -35.11
N ASP A 473 12.38 -54.22 -34.59
CA ASP A 473 12.79 -52.99 -35.26
C ASP A 473 13.37 -51.98 -34.23
N VAL A 474 13.99 -50.91 -34.71
CA VAL A 474 14.66 -49.90 -33.87
C VAL A 474 13.66 -49.11 -33.01
N VAL A 475 12.46 -48.82 -33.50
CA VAL A 475 11.44 -48.08 -32.75
C VAL A 475 10.94 -48.91 -31.58
N THR A 476 10.63 -50.19 -31.82
CA THR A 476 10.24 -51.16 -30.81
C THR A 476 11.34 -51.34 -29.76
N ALA A 477 12.61 -51.43 -30.18
CA ALA A 477 13.74 -51.50 -29.25
C ALA A 477 13.84 -50.24 -28.35
N ILE A 478 13.63 -49.04 -28.91
CA ILE A 478 13.65 -47.80 -28.14
C ILE A 478 12.50 -47.77 -27.12
N VAL A 479 11.28 -48.06 -27.56
CA VAL A 479 10.08 -47.92 -26.72
C VAL A 479 10.01 -49.02 -25.67
N ALA A 480 10.40 -50.26 -25.98
CA ALA A 480 10.26 -51.38 -25.06
C ALA A 480 11.46 -51.54 -24.10
N ASP A 481 12.68 -51.27 -24.57
CA ASP A 481 13.91 -51.55 -23.79
C ASP A 481 14.63 -50.26 -23.41
N PHE A 482 15.24 -49.54 -24.36
CA PHE A 482 16.10 -48.38 -24.06
C PHE A 482 15.38 -47.25 -23.30
N ARG A 483 14.10 -47.04 -23.59
CA ARG A 483 13.23 -46.06 -22.93
C ARG A 483 11.94 -46.69 -22.40
N GLY A 484 11.99 -47.97 -21.99
CA GLY A 484 10.83 -48.71 -21.46
C GLY A 484 10.11 -48.04 -20.28
N LEU A 485 10.82 -47.22 -19.50
CA LEU A 485 10.21 -46.43 -18.42
C LEU A 485 9.20 -45.39 -18.92
N ASP A 486 9.44 -44.75 -20.07
CA ASP A 486 8.52 -43.77 -20.62
C ASP A 486 7.21 -44.46 -21.02
N THR A 487 7.30 -45.63 -21.65
CA THR A 487 6.14 -46.45 -22.02
C THR A 487 5.37 -46.97 -20.81
N LEU A 488 6.06 -47.36 -19.73
CA LEU A 488 5.40 -47.74 -18.47
C LEU A 488 4.57 -46.57 -17.91
N VAL A 489 5.11 -45.35 -17.95
CA VAL A 489 4.41 -44.14 -17.49
C VAL A 489 3.24 -43.81 -18.41
N GLU A 490 3.40 -43.88 -19.72
CA GLU A 490 2.33 -43.65 -20.70
C GLU A 490 1.14 -44.61 -20.50
N ILE A 491 1.40 -45.91 -20.35
CA ILE A 491 0.37 -46.91 -20.07
C ILE A 491 -0.32 -46.61 -18.73
N THR A 492 0.44 -46.16 -17.73
CA THR A 492 -0.13 -45.75 -16.44
C THR A 492 -1.05 -44.55 -16.58
N VAL A 493 -0.68 -43.54 -17.38
CA VAL A 493 -1.54 -42.37 -17.68
C VAL A 493 -2.82 -42.79 -18.38
N LEU A 494 -2.74 -43.71 -19.35
CA LEU A 494 -3.92 -44.26 -20.04
C LEU A 494 -4.83 -45.02 -19.06
N LEU A 495 -4.27 -45.85 -18.19
CA LEU A 495 -5.01 -46.57 -17.16
C LEU A 495 -5.74 -45.59 -16.23
N VAL A 496 -5.06 -44.55 -15.77
CA VAL A 496 -5.66 -43.51 -14.92
C VAL A 496 -6.76 -42.75 -15.65
N ALA A 497 -6.57 -42.41 -16.93
CA ALA A 497 -7.59 -41.75 -17.74
C ALA A 497 -8.85 -42.64 -17.88
N VAL A 498 -8.68 -43.94 -18.16
CA VAL A 498 -9.77 -44.92 -18.26
C VAL A 498 -10.51 -45.05 -16.93
N ILE A 499 -9.79 -45.18 -15.81
CA ILE A 499 -10.39 -45.23 -14.47
C ILE A 499 -11.14 -43.93 -14.17
N GLY A 500 -10.59 -42.78 -14.54
CA GLY A 500 -11.21 -41.47 -14.39
C GLY A 500 -12.54 -41.37 -15.15
N VAL A 501 -12.54 -41.71 -16.45
CA VAL A 501 -13.73 -41.73 -17.28
C VAL A 501 -14.78 -42.71 -16.74
N ALA A 502 -14.38 -43.94 -16.40
CA ALA A 502 -15.28 -44.94 -15.83
C ALA A 502 -15.92 -44.47 -14.52
N THR A 503 -15.15 -43.78 -13.67
CA THR A 503 -15.64 -43.24 -12.40
C THR A 503 -16.63 -42.09 -12.62
N LEU A 504 -16.36 -41.20 -13.57
CA LEU A 504 -17.26 -40.10 -13.93
C LEU A 504 -18.59 -40.63 -14.49
N MET A 505 -18.53 -41.62 -15.39
CA MET A 505 -19.71 -42.26 -15.96
C MET A 505 -20.55 -42.98 -14.89
N ARG A 506 -19.92 -43.70 -13.96
CA ARG A 506 -20.62 -44.41 -12.87
C ARG A 506 -21.35 -43.47 -11.91
N ARG A 507 -20.82 -42.26 -11.67
CA ARG A 507 -21.44 -41.28 -10.77
C ARG A 507 -22.59 -40.49 -11.40
N GLY A 508 -23.04 -40.88 -12.60
CA GLY A 508 -24.11 -40.17 -13.31
C GLY A 508 -23.70 -38.79 -13.82
N LYS A 509 -22.41 -38.41 -13.68
CA LYS A 509 -21.84 -37.21 -14.28
C LYS A 509 -21.50 -37.47 -15.75
N THR A 510 -22.47 -37.98 -16.50
CA THR A 510 -22.41 -37.86 -17.96
C THR A 510 -22.65 -36.42 -18.40
N TRP A 511 -23.01 -35.52 -17.47
CA TRP A 511 -23.04 -34.07 -17.53
C TRP A 511 -22.78 -33.49 -16.14
#